data_AF-A0A4U1IWT2-F1
#
_entry.id   AF-A0A4U1IWT2-F1
#
_cell.length_a   1.000
_cell.length_b   1.000
_cell.length_c   1.000
_cell.angle_alpha   90.00
_cell.angle_beta   90.00
_cell.angle_gamma   90.00
#
_symmetry.space_group_name_H-M   'P 1'
#
loop_
_entity.id
_entity.type
_entity.pdbx_description
1 polymer ?
#
loop_
_entity_poly.entity_id
_entity_poly.type
_entity_poly.pdbx_seq_one_letter_code
_entity_poly.pdbx_strand_id
1 'polypeptide(L)'
;MILRCERLRAGTSVRTYDANLIAAMGTFDIVVADARCPRCGHLQPYRIQYKYGYCRLHEYAPGDAIGWFDPPGRRAPRIDMGENVGGLVAVSGTPETACRFCGVELDDATVWFRDNVVESVEVGVPVQNDDFIPVAPPLEWLHVWSQRCAGSANEDRLEVSCRGRRWTLVVADGAGGLSGGALAARRAAEAASALGADMELTPAAWGEWLARLDQEMSADFKCGETTLVVVQVSGCELWGTSIGDSGALLVENGRVVELTAMQKRKPLLGSGAGTPTAIERQPLVGRLLLATDGLLKYLPRSRLSEVVLAGDVRSAVEALVDALKLPSGSFHDDVALILGERVLRSQSNGL
;
A
#
# COMPACT_ATOMS: atom_id res chain seq x y z
N MET A 1 36.23 8.45 34.80
CA MET A 1 35.90 9.21 33.57
C MET A 1 34.53 8.72 33.12
N ILE A 2 33.53 9.56 33.27
CA ILE A 2 32.12 9.27 32.99
C ILE A 2 31.90 9.42 31.49
N LEU A 3 31.26 8.43 30.86
CA LEU A 3 30.19 8.61 29.87
C LEU A 3 29.35 7.32 29.87
N ARG A 4 28.15 7.41 30.45
CA ARG A 4 27.04 6.49 30.20
C ARG A 4 26.57 6.70 28.75
N CYS A 5 26.21 5.64 28.04
CA CYS A 5 25.26 5.72 26.94
C CYS A 5 24.20 4.64 27.17
N GLU A 6 22.98 5.11 27.37
CA GLU A 6 21.77 4.34 27.68
C GLU A 6 21.21 3.65 26.44
N ARG A 7 20.41 2.61 26.70
CA ARG A 7 19.66 1.76 25.77
C ARG A 7 18.91 2.59 24.71
N LEU A 8 19.15 2.29 23.43
CA LEU A 8 18.27 2.65 22.32
C LEU A 8 17.44 1.42 21.94
N ARG A 9 16.12 1.50 22.16
CA ARG A 9 15.13 0.54 21.66
C ARG A 9 14.83 0.87 20.19
N ALA A 10 15.05 -0.09 19.30
CA ALA A 10 14.82 0.03 17.86
C ALA A 10 13.34 -0.20 17.51
N GLY A 11 12.75 0.73 16.75
CA GLY A 11 11.44 0.55 16.12
C GLY A 11 11.57 -0.33 14.89
N THR A 12 10.70 -1.34 14.75
CA THR A 12 10.79 -2.35 13.69
C THR A 12 9.99 -1.90 12.46
N SER A 13 10.65 -1.80 11.29
CA SER A 13 9.99 -1.66 9.99
C SER A 13 9.50 -3.02 9.48
N VAL A 14 8.35 -3.05 8.79
CA VAL A 14 7.77 -4.24 8.13
C VAL A 14 8.06 -4.20 6.62
N ARG A 15 8.56 -5.28 6.00
CA ARG A 15 8.60 -5.43 4.52
C ARG A 15 7.55 -6.42 4.02
N THR A 16 6.90 -6.20 2.88
CA THR A 16 5.86 -7.10 2.34
C THR A 16 6.34 -7.84 1.08
N TYR A 17 5.99 -9.13 0.91
CA TYR A 17 6.26 -9.92 -0.30
C TYR A 17 4.98 -10.58 -0.82
N ASP A 18 4.59 -10.27 -2.06
CA ASP A 18 3.42 -10.86 -2.72
C ASP A 18 3.82 -12.08 -3.59
N ALA A 19 3.17 -13.22 -3.35
CA ALA A 19 3.48 -14.50 -4.00
C ALA A 19 2.64 -14.74 -5.28
N ASN A 20 1.74 -13.82 -5.63
CA ASN A 20 0.79 -14.03 -6.72
C ASN A 20 1.30 -13.52 -8.06
N LEU A 21 2.30 -14.21 -8.61
CA LEU A 21 2.39 -14.39 -10.05
C LEU A 21 3.15 -15.68 -10.39
N ILE A 22 2.59 -16.42 -11.36
CA ILE A 22 3.15 -17.56 -12.08
C ILE A 22 2.83 -18.94 -11.46
N ALA A 23 1.75 -19.52 -11.98
CA ALA A 23 1.60 -20.95 -12.17
C ALA A 23 2.76 -21.50 -13.03
N ALA A 24 3.89 -21.81 -12.39
CA ALA A 24 4.97 -22.65 -12.93
C ALA A 24 5.88 -23.12 -11.79
N MET A 25 5.69 -24.36 -11.32
CA MET A 25 6.74 -25.28 -10.82
C MET A 25 7.86 -24.76 -9.87
N GLY A 26 7.66 -23.69 -9.10
CA GLY A 26 8.64 -23.20 -8.12
C GLY A 26 8.52 -23.88 -6.76
N THR A 27 9.64 -24.16 -6.09
CA THR A 27 9.64 -24.64 -4.70
C THR A 27 9.10 -23.56 -3.74
N PHE A 28 8.30 -23.97 -2.76
CA PHE A 28 7.73 -23.15 -1.68
C PHE A 28 8.11 -23.79 -0.33
N ASP A 29 7.94 -23.06 0.77
CA ASP A 29 8.02 -23.63 2.12
C ASP A 29 6.64 -23.52 2.81
N ILE A 30 6.47 -24.23 3.91
CA ILE A 30 5.20 -24.31 4.66
C ILE A 30 5.43 -23.80 6.08
N VAL A 31 4.54 -22.93 6.56
CA VAL A 31 4.39 -22.66 7.99
C VAL A 31 3.16 -23.39 8.52
N VAL A 32 3.33 -24.09 9.65
CA VAL A 32 2.24 -24.68 10.42
C VAL A 32 2.05 -23.87 11.70
N ALA A 33 0.91 -23.20 11.82
CA ALA A 33 0.63 -22.32 12.96
C ALA A 33 -0.84 -22.39 13.37
N ASP A 34 -1.09 -22.25 14.68
CA ASP A 34 -2.43 -22.05 15.21
C ASP A 34 -2.89 -20.62 14.90
N ALA A 35 -4.00 -20.49 14.16
CA ALA A 35 -4.63 -19.20 13.88
C ALA A 35 -6.15 -19.29 14.08
N ARG A 36 -6.78 -18.14 14.36
CA ARG A 36 -8.24 -18.07 14.51
C ARG A 36 -8.88 -18.00 13.14
N CYS A 37 -9.86 -18.86 12.89
CA CYS A 37 -10.69 -18.73 11.70
C CYS A 37 -11.41 -17.38 11.71
N PRO A 38 -11.28 -16.55 10.66
CA PRO A 38 -11.89 -15.22 10.62
C PRO A 38 -13.42 -15.27 10.59
N ARG A 39 -14.01 -16.39 10.13
CA ARG A 39 -15.47 -16.58 10.09
C ARG A 39 -16.08 -17.01 11.43
N CYS A 40 -15.47 -17.97 12.12
CA CYS A 40 -16.07 -18.60 13.31
C CYS A 40 -15.27 -18.38 14.61
N GLY A 41 -14.11 -17.74 14.53
CA GLY A 41 -13.23 -17.44 15.67
C GLY A 41 -12.52 -18.64 16.30
N HIS A 42 -12.79 -19.86 15.81
CA HIS A 42 -12.18 -21.07 16.35
C HIS A 42 -10.68 -21.12 16.04
N LEU A 43 -9.88 -21.47 17.04
CA LEU A 43 -8.44 -21.59 16.93
C LEU A 43 -8.09 -22.99 16.43
N GLN A 44 -7.37 -23.10 15.33
CA GLN A 44 -6.93 -24.39 14.80
C GLN A 44 -5.59 -24.27 14.07
N PRO A 45 -4.86 -25.38 13.89
CA PRO A 45 -3.65 -25.37 13.09
C PRO A 45 -3.99 -25.23 11.61
N TYR A 46 -3.35 -24.27 10.95
CA TYR A 46 -3.36 -24.10 9.51
C TYR A 46 -1.99 -24.44 8.95
N ARG A 47 -1.97 -24.96 7.72
CA ARG A 47 -0.77 -25.13 6.90
C ARG A 47 -0.81 -24.07 5.81
N ILE A 48 0.23 -23.24 5.75
CA ILE A 48 0.28 -22.06 4.86
C ILE A 48 1.53 -22.18 3.99
N GLN A 49 1.34 -22.26 2.67
CA GLN A 49 2.43 -22.21 1.71
C GLN A 49 2.88 -20.76 1.53
N TYR A 50 4.19 -20.51 1.51
CA TYR A 50 4.75 -19.17 1.31
C TYR A 50 6.05 -19.22 0.48
N LYS A 51 6.43 -18.07 -0.06
CA LYS A 51 7.67 -17.89 -0.84
C LYS A 51 8.51 -16.74 -0.28
N TYR A 52 9.34 -17.06 0.71
CA TYR A 52 10.29 -16.11 1.30
C TYR A 52 11.54 -16.85 1.80
N GLY A 53 12.72 -16.46 1.32
CA GLY A 53 13.98 -17.16 1.63
C GLY A 53 14.30 -18.31 0.67
N TYR A 54 15.05 -19.31 1.15
CA TYR A 54 15.49 -20.47 0.37
C TYR A 54 14.44 -21.60 0.41
N CYS A 55 13.40 -21.44 -0.39
CA CYS A 55 12.27 -22.38 -0.43
C CYS A 55 12.65 -23.74 -1.05
N ARG A 56 12.51 -24.84 -0.30
CA ARG A 56 12.77 -26.23 -0.72
C ARG A 56 11.80 -27.24 -0.09
N LEU A 57 10.55 -26.84 0.15
CA LEU A 57 9.53 -27.67 0.82
C LEU A 57 9.87 -27.95 2.28
N HIS A 58 10.55 -27.01 2.94
CA HIS A 58 10.74 -27.05 4.38
C HIS A 58 9.42 -26.76 5.08
N GLU A 59 9.27 -27.33 6.28
CA GLU A 59 8.15 -27.07 7.17
C GLU A 59 8.67 -26.36 8.43
N TYR A 60 8.06 -25.24 8.77
CA TYR A 60 8.42 -24.40 9.91
C TYR A 60 7.21 -24.17 10.82
N ALA A 61 7.49 -23.82 12.07
CA ALA A 61 6.52 -23.34 13.05
C ALA A 61 6.90 -21.93 13.54
N PRO A 62 5.97 -21.19 14.17
CA PRO A 62 6.30 -19.96 14.88
C PRO A 62 7.47 -20.19 15.86
N GLY A 63 8.51 -19.35 15.75
CA GLY A 63 9.77 -19.47 16.48
C GLY A 63 10.92 -20.07 15.69
N ASP A 64 10.67 -20.69 14.53
CA ASP A 64 11.73 -21.27 13.70
C ASP A 64 12.40 -20.22 12.81
N ALA A 65 13.72 -20.32 12.69
CA ALA A 65 14.49 -19.51 11.75
C ALA A 65 14.45 -20.13 10.35
N ILE A 66 14.14 -19.32 9.33
CA ILE A 66 14.09 -19.78 7.94
C ILE A 66 15.48 -19.80 7.29
N GLY A 67 15.66 -20.74 6.37
CA GLY A 67 16.88 -20.86 5.59
C GLY A 67 16.98 -19.79 4.50
N TRP A 68 18.18 -19.24 4.32
CA TRP A 68 18.54 -18.36 3.19
C TRP A 68 19.60 -18.96 2.27
N PHE A 69 20.25 -20.05 2.69
CA PHE A 69 21.35 -20.68 1.96
C PHE A 69 21.39 -22.17 2.29
N ASP A 70 21.72 -23.00 1.30
CA ASP A 70 22.10 -24.40 1.53
C ASP A 70 23.31 -24.78 0.66
N PRO A 71 24.44 -25.22 1.24
CA PRO A 71 24.76 -25.27 2.67
C PRO A 71 25.09 -23.87 3.25
N PRO A 72 25.10 -23.72 4.59
CA PRO A 72 25.44 -22.45 5.26
C PRO A 72 26.79 -21.89 4.78
N GLY A 73 26.82 -20.60 4.37
CA GLY A 73 28.04 -19.90 3.99
C GLY A 73 28.28 -19.68 2.48
N ARG A 74 27.34 -20.06 1.61
CA ARG A 74 27.36 -19.65 0.19
C ARG A 74 26.60 -18.35 -0.05
N ARG A 75 26.97 -17.60 -1.10
CA ARG A 75 26.17 -16.45 -1.57
C ARG A 75 24.81 -16.94 -2.07
N ALA A 76 23.74 -16.26 -1.67
CA ALA A 76 22.38 -16.46 -2.17
C ALA A 76 22.39 -16.59 -3.71
N PRO A 77 21.83 -17.66 -4.30
CA PRO A 77 21.64 -17.70 -5.73
C PRO A 77 20.82 -16.48 -6.18
N ARG A 78 21.12 -15.95 -7.37
CA ARG A 78 20.46 -14.76 -7.97
C ARG A 78 18.93 -14.90 -8.18
N ILE A 79 18.32 -15.99 -7.71
CA ILE A 79 16.95 -16.42 -7.99
C ILE A 79 16.24 -16.83 -6.68
N ASP A 80 16.55 -16.17 -5.57
CA ASP A 80 15.83 -16.38 -4.30
C ASP A 80 14.59 -15.47 -4.21
N MET A 81 13.53 -15.98 -3.56
CA MET A 81 12.25 -15.29 -3.41
C MET A 81 12.34 -14.31 -2.23
N GLY A 82 12.72 -13.07 -2.52
CA GLY A 82 12.81 -11.98 -1.54
C GLY A 82 14.24 -11.64 -1.10
N GLU A 83 14.36 -10.71 -0.15
CA GLU A 83 15.66 -10.23 0.37
C GLU A 83 15.77 -10.50 1.88
N ASN A 84 16.97 -10.84 2.34
CA ASN A 84 17.28 -10.95 3.77
C ASN A 84 17.52 -9.56 4.34
N VAL A 85 16.51 -9.03 5.01
CA VAL A 85 16.40 -7.58 5.24
C VAL A 85 16.48 -7.17 6.70
N GLY A 86 16.46 -8.14 7.62
CA GLY A 86 16.30 -7.88 9.05
C GLY A 86 14.97 -7.16 9.38
N GLY A 87 14.58 -7.17 10.64
CA GLY A 87 13.33 -6.56 11.07
C GLY A 87 12.10 -7.40 10.74
N LEU A 88 10.93 -6.77 10.70
CA LEU A 88 9.66 -7.45 10.51
C LEU A 88 9.37 -7.55 9.00
N VAL A 89 8.75 -8.63 8.58
CA VAL A 89 8.40 -8.91 7.19
C VAL A 89 7.05 -9.62 7.17
N ALA A 90 6.13 -9.21 6.33
CA ALA A 90 4.86 -9.86 6.05
C ALA A 90 4.94 -10.53 4.68
N VAL A 91 4.56 -11.80 4.59
CA VAL A 91 4.64 -12.56 3.34
C VAL A 91 3.27 -13.15 3.07
N SER A 92 2.77 -12.93 1.86
CA SER A 92 1.53 -13.56 1.42
C SER A 92 1.70 -15.07 1.35
N GLY A 93 0.73 -15.79 1.90
CA GLY A 93 0.68 -17.23 1.91
C GLY A 93 -0.67 -17.78 1.49
N THR A 94 -0.68 -19.06 1.11
CA THR A 94 -1.89 -19.77 0.67
C THR A 94 -2.21 -20.90 1.66
N PRO A 95 -3.35 -20.84 2.35
CA PRO A 95 -3.81 -21.93 3.22
C PRO A 95 -4.11 -23.21 2.43
N GLU A 96 -3.66 -24.37 2.93
CA GLU A 96 -3.91 -25.67 2.28
C GLU A 96 -5.28 -26.27 2.63
N THR A 97 -5.91 -25.80 3.71
CA THR A 97 -7.12 -26.44 4.27
C THR A 97 -8.14 -25.43 4.75
N ALA A 98 -9.41 -25.75 4.50
CA ALA A 98 -10.56 -25.05 5.07
C ALA A 98 -10.60 -25.11 6.62
N CYS A 99 -11.41 -24.24 7.22
CA CYS A 99 -11.74 -24.33 8.64
C CYS A 99 -12.42 -25.67 8.95
N ARG A 100 -11.89 -26.46 9.89
CA ARG A 100 -12.45 -27.77 10.27
C ARG A 100 -13.80 -27.66 10.98
N PHE A 101 -14.13 -26.47 11.49
CA PHE A 101 -15.34 -26.21 12.26
C PHE A 101 -16.49 -25.68 11.42
N CYS A 102 -16.25 -24.63 10.62
CA CYS A 102 -17.30 -24.01 9.81
C CYS A 102 -17.19 -24.31 8.31
N GLY A 103 -16.16 -25.06 7.89
CA GLY A 103 -15.96 -25.46 6.49
C GLY A 103 -15.58 -24.32 5.55
N VAL A 104 -15.30 -23.11 6.04
CA VAL A 104 -14.94 -22.00 5.17
C VAL A 104 -13.56 -22.23 4.55
N GLU A 105 -13.48 -22.15 3.23
CA GLU A 105 -12.23 -22.10 2.49
C GLU A 105 -11.60 -20.72 2.68
N LEU A 106 -10.29 -20.71 2.90
CA LEU A 106 -9.50 -19.51 3.07
C LEU A 106 -8.69 -19.33 1.79
N ASP A 107 -8.67 -18.13 1.23
CA ASP A 107 -7.95 -17.82 0.00
C ASP A 107 -6.64 -17.07 0.24
N ASP A 108 -6.46 -16.47 1.43
CA ASP A 108 -5.25 -15.77 1.81
C ASP A 108 -4.78 -16.04 3.25
N ALA A 109 -3.50 -15.81 3.47
CA ALA A 109 -2.87 -15.72 4.76
C ALA A 109 -1.68 -14.77 4.69
N THR A 110 -1.32 -14.18 5.84
CA THR A 110 -0.09 -13.42 6.01
C THR A 110 0.80 -14.14 7.01
N VAL A 111 2.01 -14.48 6.61
CA VAL A 111 3.06 -15.02 7.47
C VAL A 111 4.01 -13.89 7.85
N TRP A 112 4.14 -13.64 9.15
CA TRP A 112 5.02 -12.61 9.68
C TRP A 112 6.37 -13.21 10.07
N PHE A 113 7.46 -12.58 9.67
CA PHE A 113 8.83 -12.95 10.01
C PHE A 113 9.51 -11.79 10.72
N ARG A 114 10.17 -12.03 11.85
CA ARG A 114 11.04 -11.06 12.52
C ARG A 114 12.47 -11.57 12.49
N ASP A 115 13.38 -10.81 11.89
CA ASP A 115 14.79 -11.17 11.79
C ASP A 115 14.99 -12.58 11.20
N ASN A 116 14.17 -12.94 10.20
CA ASN A 116 14.11 -14.25 9.54
C ASN A 116 13.63 -15.41 10.45
N VAL A 117 12.91 -15.10 11.52
CA VAL A 117 12.23 -16.08 12.37
C VAL A 117 10.74 -15.94 12.15
N VAL A 118 10.02 -17.05 11.97
CA VAL A 118 8.55 -17.04 11.88
C VAL A 118 7.99 -16.46 13.18
N GLU A 119 7.34 -15.30 13.13
CA GLU A 119 6.77 -14.62 14.29
C GLU A 119 5.31 -15.03 14.52
N SER A 120 4.47 -14.94 13.49
CA SER A 120 3.05 -15.24 13.59
C SER A 120 2.42 -15.51 12.23
N VAL A 121 1.18 -16.00 12.24
CA VAL A 121 0.36 -16.19 11.05
C VAL A 121 -1.03 -15.60 11.28
N GLU A 122 -1.54 -14.91 10.28
CA GLU A 122 -2.92 -14.46 10.18
C GLU A 122 -3.56 -15.07 8.94
N VAL A 123 -4.80 -15.53 9.05
CA VAL A 123 -5.52 -16.17 7.93
C VAL A 123 -6.80 -15.39 7.64
N GLY A 124 -7.05 -15.11 6.37
CA GLY A 124 -8.23 -14.37 5.92
C GLY A 124 -9.22 -15.27 5.19
N VAL A 125 -10.36 -14.70 4.82
CA VAL A 125 -11.42 -15.33 4.03
C VAL A 125 -11.64 -14.50 2.78
N PRO A 126 -12.16 -15.11 1.70
CA PRO A 126 -12.46 -14.37 0.49
C PRO A 126 -13.43 -13.24 0.81
N VAL A 127 -12.92 -12.01 0.76
CA VAL A 127 -13.74 -10.82 0.84
C VAL A 127 -14.04 -10.47 -0.62
N GLN A 128 -15.33 -10.45 -1.01
CA GLN A 128 -15.75 -10.08 -2.37
C GLN A 128 -15.38 -8.63 -2.75
N ASN A 129 -14.79 -7.86 -1.83
CA ASN A 129 -14.24 -6.53 -2.05
C ASN A 129 -12.87 -6.47 -1.36
N ASP A 130 -11.85 -5.97 -2.06
CA ASP A 130 -10.49 -5.70 -1.57
C ASP A 130 -10.47 -4.59 -0.49
N ASP A 131 -11.24 -4.76 0.59
CA ASP A 131 -11.27 -3.85 1.72
C ASP A 131 -10.17 -4.25 2.73
N PHE A 132 -9.28 -3.28 3.00
CA PHE A 132 -8.41 -3.10 4.18
C PHE A 132 -6.93 -3.54 4.10
N ILE A 133 -6.05 -2.53 4.09
CA ILE A 133 -4.86 -2.51 4.97
C ILE A 133 -4.91 -1.21 5.78
N PRO A 134 -5.26 -1.23 7.08
CA PRO A 134 -4.92 -0.13 7.95
C PRO A 134 -3.39 -0.09 8.09
N VAL A 135 -2.75 0.92 7.50
CA VAL A 135 -1.39 1.25 7.91
C VAL A 135 -1.50 1.88 9.29
N ALA A 136 -1.46 1.06 10.35
CA ALA A 136 -1.23 1.57 11.69
C ALA A 136 0.18 2.18 11.71
N PRO A 137 0.34 3.51 11.77
CA PRO A 137 1.67 4.05 11.78
C PRO A 137 2.32 3.84 13.14
N PRO A 138 3.65 3.66 13.16
CA PRO A 138 4.41 3.68 14.41
C PRO A 138 4.45 5.08 15.08
N LEU A 139 3.70 6.10 14.63
CA LEU A 139 3.83 7.48 15.16
C LEU A 139 2.52 8.29 15.19
N GLU A 140 2.28 8.88 16.37
CA GLU A 140 1.11 9.65 16.81
C GLU A 140 0.81 10.98 16.10
N TRP A 141 1.38 11.31 14.93
CA TRP A 141 1.27 12.68 14.36
C TRP A 141 0.50 12.80 13.04
N LEU A 142 0.26 11.69 12.33
CA LEU A 142 -0.54 11.65 11.12
C LEU A 142 -1.46 10.42 11.17
N HIS A 143 -2.76 10.62 11.09
CA HIS A 143 -3.72 9.56 10.86
C HIS A 143 -3.93 9.43 9.36
N VAL A 144 -3.84 8.20 8.84
CA VAL A 144 -4.08 7.89 7.43
C VAL A 144 -5.06 6.72 7.37
N TRP A 145 -6.05 6.83 6.48
CA TRP A 145 -6.96 5.75 6.15
C TRP A 145 -7.10 5.67 4.64
N SER A 146 -7.18 4.46 4.12
CA SER A 146 -7.29 4.22 2.68
C SER A 146 -8.30 3.14 2.38
N GLN A 147 -8.94 3.24 1.24
CA GLN A 147 -9.90 2.24 0.78
C GLN A 147 -9.83 2.11 -0.74
N ARG A 148 -10.00 0.88 -1.23
CA ARG A 148 -10.13 0.56 -2.64
C ARG A 148 -11.33 -0.33 -2.86
N CYS A 149 -12.15 -0.02 -3.86
CA CYS A 149 -13.31 -0.81 -4.24
C CYS A 149 -13.30 -1.00 -5.76
N ALA A 150 -13.53 -2.22 -6.22
CA ALA A 150 -13.63 -2.50 -7.64
C ALA A 150 -15.03 -2.16 -8.16
N GLY A 151 -15.11 -1.33 -9.20
CA GLY A 151 -16.30 -1.12 -10.02
C GLY A 151 -16.24 -1.89 -11.33
N SER A 152 -15.04 -2.26 -11.79
CA SER A 152 -14.80 -2.95 -13.04
C SER A 152 -13.65 -3.98 -12.97
N ALA A 153 -12.61 -3.84 -13.80
CA ALA A 153 -11.49 -4.77 -13.92
C ALA A 153 -10.44 -4.66 -12.79
N ASN A 154 -10.69 -3.81 -11.80
CA ASN A 154 -9.83 -3.57 -10.65
C ASN A 154 -8.41 -3.14 -11.07
N GLU A 155 -8.35 -2.08 -11.86
CA GLU A 155 -7.12 -1.50 -12.41
C GLU A 155 -6.54 -0.41 -11.50
N ASP A 156 -7.29 0.05 -10.51
CA ASP A 156 -6.84 0.98 -9.48
C ASP A 156 -5.85 0.36 -8.49
N ARG A 157 -4.87 1.17 -8.05
CA ARG A 157 -3.90 0.82 -7.01
C ARG A 157 -3.71 1.98 -6.05
N LEU A 158 -3.45 1.61 -4.79
CA LEU A 158 -3.01 2.55 -3.77
C LEU A 158 -1.88 1.92 -2.98
N GLU A 159 -0.93 2.75 -2.55
CA GLU A 159 0.19 2.34 -1.70
C GLU A 159 0.43 3.40 -0.64
N VAL A 160 0.73 2.95 0.58
CA VAL A 160 1.03 3.83 1.71
C VAL A 160 2.26 3.29 2.42
N SER A 161 3.33 4.08 2.46
CA SER A 161 4.56 3.72 3.18
C SER A 161 4.95 4.80 4.18
N CYS A 162 5.59 4.39 5.27
CA CYS A 162 6.05 5.27 6.34
C CYS A 162 7.47 4.88 6.78
N ARG A 163 8.40 5.86 6.73
CA ARG A 163 9.77 5.70 7.26
C ARG A 163 10.10 6.87 8.17
N GLY A 164 10.24 6.59 9.46
CA GLY A 164 10.40 7.64 10.46
C GLY A 164 9.20 8.59 10.43
N ARG A 165 9.43 9.89 10.29
CA ARG A 165 8.37 10.92 10.19
C ARG A 165 7.97 11.27 8.75
N ARG A 166 8.37 10.46 7.77
CA ARG A 166 8.03 10.68 6.36
C ARG A 166 7.03 9.62 5.90
N TRP A 167 5.93 10.08 5.32
CA TRP A 167 4.96 9.26 4.62
C TRP A 167 5.12 9.42 3.12
N THR A 168 4.85 8.35 2.39
CA THR A 168 4.64 8.39 0.94
C THR A 168 3.28 7.77 0.68
N LEU A 169 2.39 8.57 0.09
CA LEU A 169 1.02 8.20 -0.26
C LEU A 169 0.93 8.15 -1.79
N VAL A 170 0.40 7.07 -2.33
CA VAL A 170 0.36 6.85 -3.78
C VAL A 170 -1.02 6.35 -4.19
N VAL A 171 -1.57 6.92 -5.26
CA VAL A 171 -2.71 6.35 -5.99
C VAL A 171 -2.38 6.29 -7.48
N ALA A 172 -2.87 5.25 -8.15
CA ALA A 172 -2.72 5.02 -9.58
C ALA A 172 -3.99 4.37 -10.13
N ASP A 173 -4.35 4.72 -11.35
CA ASP A 173 -5.51 4.22 -12.08
C ASP A 173 -5.02 3.70 -13.44
N GLY A 174 -5.27 2.43 -13.71
CA GLY A 174 -4.83 1.78 -14.94
C GLY A 174 -5.72 2.18 -16.12
N ALA A 175 -5.12 2.59 -17.23
CA ALA A 175 -5.88 3.03 -18.39
C ALA A 175 -6.71 1.90 -19.01
N GLY A 176 -8.04 2.02 -18.92
CA GLY A 176 -8.97 1.11 -19.57
C GLY A 176 -8.91 1.13 -21.11
N GLY A 177 -9.23 0.00 -21.73
CA GLY A 177 -9.33 -0.15 -23.19
C GLY A 177 -8.05 -0.61 -23.90
N LEU A 178 -6.90 -0.63 -23.21
CA LEU A 178 -5.69 -1.33 -23.62
C LEU A 178 -5.37 -2.43 -22.60
N SER A 179 -4.85 -3.58 -23.04
CA SER A 179 -4.43 -4.61 -22.10
C SER A 179 -3.23 -4.11 -21.27
N GLY A 180 -3.26 -4.30 -19.95
CA GLY A 180 -2.10 -4.07 -19.08
C GLY A 180 -2.21 -2.86 -18.14
N GLY A 181 -3.35 -2.16 -18.08
CA GLY A 181 -3.58 -1.05 -17.14
C GLY A 181 -3.36 -1.48 -15.68
N ALA A 182 -3.98 -2.58 -15.26
CA ALA A 182 -3.78 -3.18 -13.94
C ALA A 182 -2.31 -3.51 -13.58
N LEU A 183 -1.48 -3.88 -14.57
CA LEU A 183 -0.05 -4.14 -14.38
C LEU A 183 0.74 -2.82 -14.29
N ALA A 184 0.38 -1.84 -15.13
CA ALA A 184 1.01 -0.52 -15.13
C ALA A 184 0.78 0.21 -13.80
N ALA A 185 -0.47 0.26 -13.32
CA ALA A 185 -0.82 0.87 -12.04
C ALA A 185 -0.07 0.21 -10.88
N ARG A 186 0.02 -1.13 -10.88
CA ARG A 186 0.73 -1.89 -9.84
C ARG A 186 2.21 -1.54 -9.83
N ARG A 187 2.87 -1.68 -10.98
CA ARG A 187 4.31 -1.43 -11.13
C ARG A 187 4.68 0.02 -10.76
N ALA A 188 3.86 0.98 -11.17
CA ALA A 188 4.09 2.38 -10.87
C ALA A 188 3.91 2.69 -9.37
N ALA A 189 2.82 2.21 -8.76
CA ALA A 189 2.52 2.46 -7.36
C ALA A 189 3.55 1.82 -6.42
N GLU A 190 3.91 0.55 -6.65
CA GLU A 190 4.92 -0.18 -5.87
C GLU A 190 6.29 0.52 -5.96
N ALA A 191 6.73 0.87 -7.17
CA ALA A 191 8.03 1.49 -7.38
C ALA A 191 8.10 2.89 -6.73
N ALA A 192 7.03 3.67 -6.80
CA ALA A 192 6.95 4.99 -6.17
C ALA A 192 6.94 4.89 -4.64
N SER A 193 6.16 3.96 -4.11
CA SER A 193 6.08 3.69 -2.67
C SER A 193 7.43 3.25 -2.10
N ALA A 194 8.13 2.33 -2.77
CA ALA A 194 9.45 1.86 -2.38
C ALA A 194 10.49 3.00 -2.40
N LEU A 195 10.54 3.78 -3.48
CA LEU A 195 11.47 4.90 -3.60
C LEU A 195 11.22 5.97 -2.54
N GLY A 196 9.96 6.34 -2.30
CA GLY A 196 9.60 7.34 -1.29
C GLY A 196 9.78 6.84 0.16
N ALA A 197 9.62 5.53 0.38
CA ALA A 197 10.00 4.90 1.64
C ALA A 197 11.50 5.06 1.88
N ASP A 198 12.34 4.86 0.87
CA ASP A 198 13.79 4.96 1.01
C ASP A 198 14.30 6.40 1.13
N MET A 199 13.81 7.29 0.28
CA MET A 199 14.39 8.61 0.09
C MET A 199 13.36 9.73 0.24
N GLU A 200 13.83 10.88 0.72
CA GLU A 200 13.10 12.14 0.56
C GLU A 200 13.48 12.75 -0.78
N LEU A 201 12.53 12.88 -1.70
CA LEU A 201 12.79 13.41 -3.03
C LEU A 201 12.26 14.84 -3.12
N THR A 202 12.97 15.70 -3.84
CA THR A 202 12.42 17.01 -4.23
C THR A 202 11.36 16.81 -5.32
N PRO A 203 10.45 17.78 -5.55
CA PRO A 203 9.48 17.70 -6.65
C PRO A 203 10.15 17.48 -8.02
N ALA A 204 11.31 18.11 -8.26
CA ALA A 204 12.10 17.90 -9.47
C ALA A 204 12.65 16.46 -9.57
N ALA A 205 13.21 15.92 -8.48
CA ALA A 205 13.74 14.55 -8.46
C ALA A 205 12.63 13.50 -8.68
N TRP A 206 11.42 13.76 -8.16
CA TRP A 206 10.24 12.96 -8.48
C TRP A 206 9.92 12.99 -9.98
N GLY A 207 9.89 14.17 -10.59
CA GLY A 207 9.65 14.33 -12.03
C GLY A 207 10.68 13.60 -12.90
N GLU A 208 11.96 13.72 -12.57
CA GLU A 208 13.05 13.00 -13.25
C GLU A 208 12.91 11.48 -13.12
N TRP A 209 12.54 10.98 -11.94
CA TRP A 209 12.34 9.55 -11.72
C TRP A 209 11.11 9.03 -12.46
N LEU A 210 9.96 9.73 -12.44
CA LEU A 210 8.78 9.35 -13.22
C LEU A 210 9.09 9.33 -14.72
N ALA A 211 9.86 10.29 -15.23
CA ALA A 211 10.25 10.31 -16.65
C ALA A 211 11.08 9.08 -17.05
N ARG A 212 11.96 8.59 -16.16
CA ARG A 212 12.69 7.33 -16.39
C ARG A 212 11.76 6.11 -16.32
N LEU A 213 10.90 6.06 -15.30
CA LEU A 213 9.95 4.98 -15.14
C LEU A 213 9.00 4.87 -16.35
N ASP A 214 8.56 6.01 -16.90
CA ASP A 214 7.74 6.07 -18.11
C ASP A 214 8.42 5.38 -19.30
N GLN A 215 9.71 5.66 -19.53
CA GLN A 215 10.49 5.00 -20.58
C GLN A 215 10.62 3.49 -20.33
N GLU A 216 10.92 3.10 -19.09
CA GLU A 216 11.08 1.69 -18.70
C GLU A 216 9.79 0.88 -18.85
N MET A 217 8.64 1.48 -18.52
CA MET A 217 7.33 0.87 -18.68
C MET A 217 6.96 0.78 -20.16
N SER A 218 7.19 1.83 -20.95
CA SER A 218 6.90 1.84 -22.39
C SER A 218 7.70 0.82 -23.21
N ALA A 219 8.87 0.43 -22.70
CA ALA A 219 9.70 -0.60 -23.33
C ALA A 219 9.16 -2.03 -23.11
N ASP A 220 8.27 -2.22 -22.14
CA ASP A 220 7.61 -3.49 -21.86
C ASP A 220 6.24 -3.54 -22.51
N PHE A 221 6.12 -4.27 -23.63
CA PHE A 221 4.88 -4.37 -24.41
C PHE A 221 3.67 -4.95 -23.65
N LYS A 222 3.88 -5.57 -22.48
CA LYS A 222 2.79 -6.06 -21.61
C LYS A 222 2.34 -5.01 -20.60
N CYS A 223 3.17 -4.02 -20.33
CA CYS A 223 2.87 -2.93 -19.42
C CYS A 223 1.98 -1.93 -20.16
N GLY A 224 0.76 -1.73 -19.65
CA GLY A 224 -0.14 -0.73 -20.20
C GLY A 224 0.25 0.68 -19.74
N GLU A 225 -0.75 1.56 -19.74
CA GLU A 225 -0.61 2.92 -19.25
C GLU A 225 -1.35 3.11 -17.92
N THR A 226 -0.96 4.10 -17.13
CA THR A 226 -1.60 4.42 -15.85
C THR A 226 -1.46 5.90 -15.49
N THR A 227 -2.36 6.40 -14.65
CA THR A 227 -2.14 7.62 -13.89
C THR A 227 -1.17 7.36 -12.73
N LEU A 228 -0.64 8.42 -12.13
CA LEU A 228 0.08 8.30 -10.86
C LEU A 228 0.00 9.62 -10.10
N VAL A 229 -0.37 9.58 -8.83
CA VAL A 229 -0.21 10.69 -7.88
C VAL A 229 0.62 10.18 -6.72
N VAL A 230 1.76 10.82 -6.46
CA VAL A 230 2.63 10.54 -5.33
C VAL A 230 2.70 11.79 -4.47
N VAL A 231 2.41 11.66 -3.17
CA VAL A 231 2.59 12.73 -2.19
C VAL A 231 3.46 12.23 -1.04
N GLN A 232 4.61 12.89 -0.84
CA GLN A 232 5.38 12.75 0.38
C GLN A 232 4.91 13.77 1.41
N VAL A 233 4.77 13.32 2.65
CA VAL A 233 4.42 14.17 3.80
C VAL A 233 5.49 14.01 4.86
N SER A 234 6.06 15.13 5.31
CA SER A 234 7.01 15.14 6.42
C SER A 234 6.81 16.37 7.28
N GLY A 235 6.71 16.18 8.59
CA GLY A 235 6.50 17.27 9.53
C GLY A 235 5.17 17.99 9.31
N CYS A 236 5.23 19.22 8.77
CA CYS A 236 4.07 20.06 8.50
C CYS A 236 3.90 20.35 7.00
N GLU A 237 4.66 19.68 6.14
CA GLU A 237 4.68 19.93 4.71
C GLU A 237 4.34 18.68 3.91
N LEU A 238 3.85 18.91 2.70
CA LEU A 238 3.67 17.90 1.67
C LEU A 238 4.22 18.40 0.34
N TRP A 239 4.60 17.47 -0.53
CA TRP A 239 5.02 17.73 -1.91
C TRP A 239 5.01 16.42 -2.69
N GLY A 240 5.27 16.46 -3.99
CA GLY A 240 5.34 15.23 -4.77
C GLY A 240 5.25 15.47 -6.26
N THR A 241 4.54 14.59 -6.96
CA THR A 241 4.36 14.68 -8.41
C THR A 241 3.08 13.96 -8.82
N SER A 242 2.55 14.33 -9.99
CA SER A 242 1.41 13.64 -10.58
C SER A 242 1.44 13.59 -12.11
N ILE A 243 0.68 12.64 -12.66
CA ILE A 243 0.40 12.48 -14.09
C ILE A 243 -0.95 11.77 -14.26
N GLY A 244 -1.73 12.16 -15.27
CA GLY A 244 -3.07 11.62 -15.49
C GLY A 244 -4.17 12.45 -14.83
N ASP A 245 -5.28 11.82 -14.46
CA ASP A 245 -6.49 12.47 -13.94
C ASP A 245 -6.94 11.99 -12.56
N SER A 246 -6.22 11.05 -11.94
CA SER A 246 -6.23 10.92 -10.47
C SER A 246 -5.72 12.21 -9.81
N GLY A 247 -6.12 12.52 -8.58
CA GLY A 247 -5.89 13.82 -7.99
C GLY A 247 -5.50 13.81 -6.52
N ALA A 248 -4.95 14.95 -6.08
CA ALA A 248 -4.66 15.23 -4.68
C ALA A 248 -5.26 16.58 -4.26
N LEU A 249 -5.97 16.60 -3.13
CA LEU A 249 -6.68 17.75 -2.59
C LEU A 249 -6.27 18.00 -1.14
N LEU A 250 -6.06 19.27 -0.78
CA LEU A 250 -6.09 19.73 0.61
C LEU A 250 -7.46 20.32 0.90
N VAL A 251 -8.13 19.78 1.92
CA VAL A 251 -9.49 20.18 2.31
C VAL A 251 -9.45 20.74 3.73
N GLU A 252 -9.88 21.98 3.86
CA GLU A 252 -10.06 22.72 5.12
C GLU A 252 -11.46 23.35 5.13
N ASN A 253 -11.94 23.75 6.31
CA ASN A 253 -13.21 24.45 6.49
C ASN A 253 -13.40 25.60 5.48
N GLY A 254 -14.26 25.36 4.48
CA GLY A 254 -14.61 26.34 3.44
C GLY A 254 -13.57 26.50 2.32
N ARG A 255 -12.50 25.68 2.29
CA ARG A 255 -11.44 25.79 1.28
C ARG A 255 -10.99 24.41 0.77
N VAL A 256 -11.02 24.24 -0.55
CA VAL A 256 -10.41 23.10 -1.24
C VAL A 256 -9.27 23.63 -2.11
N VAL A 257 -8.07 23.11 -1.89
CA VAL A 257 -6.91 23.37 -2.73
C VAL A 257 -6.59 22.12 -3.52
N GLU A 258 -6.73 22.20 -4.84
CA GLU A 258 -6.39 21.11 -5.75
C GLU A 258 -4.89 21.15 -6.04
N LEU A 259 -4.13 20.26 -5.40
CA LEU A 259 -2.67 20.17 -5.52
C LEU A 259 -2.25 19.74 -6.93
N THR A 260 -3.13 19.05 -7.63
CA THR A 260 -2.92 18.52 -8.97
C THR A 260 -3.57 19.38 -10.07
N ALA A 261 -3.97 20.62 -9.77
CA ALA A 261 -4.73 21.47 -10.71
C ALA A 261 -3.98 21.74 -12.04
N MET A 262 -2.65 21.75 -12.01
CA MET A 262 -1.80 22.02 -13.16
C MET A 262 -1.34 20.75 -13.90
N GLN A 263 -1.81 19.56 -13.48
CA GLN A 263 -1.31 18.31 -14.01
C GLN A 263 -1.71 18.08 -15.46
N LYS A 264 -0.81 17.44 -16.21
CA LYS A 264 -1.13 16.94 -17.55
C LYS A 264 -1.83 15.60 -17.46
N ARG A 265 -3.02 15.53 -18.07
CA ARG A 265 -3.85 14.31 -18.09
C ARG A 265 -3.41 13.27 -19.13
N LYS A 266 -2.75 13.71 -20.20
CA LYS A 266 -2.18 12.84 -21.24
C LYS A 266 -0.90 13.46 -21.82
N PRO A 267 0.03 12.64 -22.36
CA PRO A 267 0.07 11.18 -22.31
C PRO A 267 0.19 10.62 -20.88
N LEU A 268 -0.28 9.40 -20.65
CA LEU A 268 -0.23 8.74 -19.34
C LEU A 268 1.16 8.13 -19.08
N LEU A 269 1.40 7.70 -17.84
CA LEU A 269 2.63 6.96 -17.48
C LEU A 269 2.61 5.58 -18.14
N GLY A 270 3.73 5.15 -18.71
CA GLY A 270 3.85 3.95 -19.53
C GLY A 270 3.78 4.22 -21.04
N SER A 271 3.45 5.44 -21.46
CA SER A 271 3.41 5.81 -22.87
C SER A 271 4.78 6.12 -23.47
N GLY A 272 5.79 6.40 -22.63
CA GLY A 272 7.10 6.87 -23.07
C GLY A 272 7.10 8.34 -23.52
N ALA A 273 5.99 9.04 -23.35
CA ALA A 273 5.84 10.48 -23.63
C ALA A 273 5.13 11.22 -22.49
N GLY A 274 4.98 10.58 -21.32
CA GLY A 274 4.38 11.16 -20.14
C GLY A 274 5.15 12.38 -19.68
N THR A 275 4.45 13.43 -19.26
CA THR A 275 5.08 14.62 -18.68
C THR A 275 4.57 14.84 -17.25
N PRO A 276 5.30 14.32 -16.25
CA PRO A 276 4.97 14.51 -14.85
C PRO A 276 4.89 15.99 -14.47
N THR A 277 3.98 16.31 -13.57
CA THR A 277 3.81 17.65 -13.02
C THR A 277 4.18 17.65 -11.54
N ALA A 278 5.10 18.52 -11.17
CA ALA A 278 5.51 18.69 -9.78
C ALA A 278 4.35 19.19 -8.91
N ILE A 279 4.19 18.59 -7.73
CA ILE A 279 3.41 19.15 -6.63
C ILE A 279 4.42 19.87 -5.74
N GLU A 280 4.42 21.20 -5.81
CA GLU A 280 5.32 22.04 -5.02
C GLU A 280 5.11 21.84 -3.52
N ARG A 281 6.12 22.19 -2.72
CA ARG A 281 6.00 22.14 -1.25
C ARG A 281 4.87 23.05 -0.77
N GLN A 282 3.95 22.46 -0.02
CA GLN A 282 2.80 23.14 0.58
C GLN A 282 2.69 22.75 2.06
N PRO A 283 2.18 23.64 2.93
CA PRO A 283 1.85 23.27 4.29
C PRO A 283 0.67 22.29 4.31
N LEU A 284 0.80 21.22 5.09
CA LEU A 284 -0.30 20.31 5.39
C LEU A 284 -1.23 20.97 6.41
N VAL A 285 -2.28 21.60 5.90
CA VAL A 285 -3.38 22.24 6.65
C VAL A 285 -4.69 21.52 6.32
N GLY A 286 -5.43 21.09 7.34
CA GLY A 286 -6.66 20.31 7.16
C GLY A 286 -6.39 18.83 6.83
N ARG A 287 -7.20 18.27 5.93
CA ARG A 287 -7.13 16.88 5.48
C ARG A 287 -6.57 16.78 4.06
N LEU A 288 -5.64 15.86 3.85
CA LEU A 288 -5.09 15.50 2.55
C LEU A 288 -5.87 14.31 1.98
N LEU A 289 -6.50 14.49 0.83
CA LEU A 289 -7.16 13.43 0.08
C LEU A 289 -6.37 13.15 -1.20
N LEU A 290 -5.99 11.90 -1.44
CA LEU A 290 -5.58 11.40 -2.75
C LEU A 290 -6.67 10.45 -3.24
N ALA A 291 -7.03 10.53 -4.52
CA ALA A 291 -8.02 9.62 -5.08
C ALA A 291 -7.90 9.45 -6.60
N THR A 292 -8.38 8.32 -7.11
CA THR A 292 -8.56 8.05 -8.55
C THR A 292 -9.80 8.76 -9.10
N ASP A 293 -9.99 8.72 -10.42
CA ASP A 293 -11.07 9.47 -11.06
C ASP A 293 -12.46 8.92 -10.66
N GLY A 294 -12.55 7.63 -10.33
CA GLY A 294 -13.77 6.98 -9.85
C GLY A 294 -14.39 7.61 -8.60
N LEU A 295 -13.60 8.35 -7.81
CA LEU A 295 -14.12 9.23 -6.76
C LEU A 295 -14.33 10.67 -7.26
N LEU A 296 -13.29 11.27 -7.84
CA LEU A 296 -13.24 12.71 -8.13
C LEU A 296 -14.22 13.15 -9.23
N LYS A 297 -14.59 12.24 -10.11
CA LYS A 297 -15.52 12.46 -11.24
C LYS A 297 -16.98 12.31 -10.83
N TYR A 298 -17.26 11.40 -9.90
CA TYR A 298 -18.63 10.99 -9.56
C TYR A 298 -19.15 11.65 -8.28
N LEU A 299 -18.28 12.16 -7.40
CA LEU A 299 -18.69 12.91 -6.22
C LEU A 299 -18.53 14.43 -6.42
N PRO A 300 -19.62 15.23 -6.37
CA PRO A 300 -19.53 16.68 -6.52
C PRO A 300 -18.64 17.32 -5.46
N ARG A 301 -17.86 18.35 -5.83
CA ARG A 301 -16.87 18.99 -4.93
C ARG A 301 -17.45 19.48 -3.61
N SER A 302 -18.66 20.04 -3.60
CA SER A 302 -19.34 20.48 -2.37
C SER A 302 -19.56 19.31 -1.43
N ARG A 303 -20.13 18.21 -1.94
CA ARG A 303 -20.38 17.00 -1.17
C ARG A 303 -19.10 16.32 -0.72
N LEU A 304 -18.10 16.22 -1.60
CA LEU A 304 -16.78 15.70 -1.25
C LEU A 304 -16.19 16.46 -0.07
N SER A 305 -16.23 17.80 -0.10
CA SER A 305 -15.69 18.64 0.98
C SER A 305 -16.40 18.42 2.31
N GLU A 306 -17.75 18.36 2.28
CA GLU A 306 -18.56 18.08 3.46
C GLU A 306 -18.19 16.73 4.10
N VAL A 307 -18.11 15.67 3.30
CA VAL A 307 -17.85 14.32 3.78
C VAL A 307 -16.41 14.17 4.25
N VAL A 308 -15.44 14.72 3.50
CA VAL A 308 -14.02 14.71 3.87
C VAL A 308 -13.82 15.35 5.25
N LEU A 309 -14.54 16.41 5.60
CA LEU A 309 -14.40 17.11 6.88
C LEU A 309 -15.25 16.51 8.01
N ALA A 310 -16.12 15.54 7.73
CA ALA A 310 -16.99 14.94 8.73
C ALA A 310 -16.25 13.89 9.58
N GLY A 311 -16.61 13.79 10.87
CA GLY A 311 -16.15 12.73 11.76
C GLY A 311 -14.62 12.61 11.85
N ASP A 312 -14.12 11.42 12.18
CA ASP A 312 -12.72 11.06 12.04
C ASP A 312 -12.39 10.57 10.61
N VAL A 313 -11.09 10.43 10.30
CA VAL A 313 -10.59 10.03 8.97
C VAL A 313 -11.22 8.74 8.46
N ARG A 314 -11.42 7.74 9.33
CA ARG A 314 -11.97 6.45 8.92
C ARG A 314 -13.43 6.59 8.51
N SER A 315 -14.26 7.19 9.37
CA SER A 315 -15.67 7.40 9.06
C SER A 315 -15.87 8.28 7.82
N ALA A 316 -14.99 9.25 7.58
CA ALA A 316 -15.01 10.05 6.36
C ALA A 316 -14.73 9.21 5.10
N VAL A 317 -13.73 8.31 5.14
CA VAL A 317 -13.44 7.41 4.01
C VAL A 317 -14.60 6.46 3.73
N GLU A 318 -15.15 5.83 4.77
CA GLU A 318 -16.32 4.93 4.65
C GLU A 318 -17.51 5.68 4.04
N ALA A 319 -17.79 6.91 4.50
CA ALA A 319 -18.86 7.74 3.96
C ALA A 319 -18.62 8.23 2.52
N LEU A 320 -17.36 8.45 2.12
CA LEU A 320 -17.01 8.79 0.74
C LEU A 320 -17.31 7.63 -0.21
N VAL A 321 -16.92 6.41 0.19
CA VAL A 321 -17.20 5.19 -0.60
C VAL A 321 -18.70 4.92 -0.66
N ASP A 322 -19.41 5.02 0.46
CA ASP A 322 -20.85 4.83 0.50
C ASP A 322 -21.60 5.83 -0.39
N ALA A 323 -21.11 7.07 -0.50
CA ALA A 323 -21.71 8.09 -1.37
C ALA A 323 -21.58 7.78 -2.87
N LEU A 324 -20.67 6.87 -3.26
CA LEU A 324 -20.45 6.46 -4.65
C LEU A 324 -21.22 5.20 -5.05
N LYS A 325 -21.81 4.47 -4.07
CA LYS A 325 -22.54 3.24 -4.34
C LYS A 325 -23.82 3.53 -5.12
N LEU A 326 -23.99 2.79 -6.21
CA LEU A 326 -25.24 2.74 -6.96
C LEU A 326 -26.33 2.02 -6.16
N PRO A 327 -27.62 2.16 -6.53
CA PRO A 327 -28.71 1.39 -5.91
C PRO A 327 -28.50 -0.13 -5.96
N SER A 328 -27.72 -0.63 -6.93
CA SER A 328 -27.31 -2.03 -7.07
C SER A 328 -26.25 -2.47 -6.05
N GLY A 329 -25.61 -1.52 -5.34
CA GLY A 329 -24.43 -1.76 -4.50
C GLY A 329 -23.10 -1.77 -5.25
N SER A 330 -23.11 -1.63 -6.58
CA SER A 330 -21.89 -1.52 -7.41
C SER A 330 -21.41 -0.07 -7.54
N PHE A 331 -20.25 0.12 -8.16
CA PHE A 331 -19.67 1.44 -8.44
C PHE A 331 -19.73 1.78 -9.94
N HIS A 332 -19.60 3.06 -10.28
CA HIS A 332 -19.49 3.50 -11.67
C HIS A 332 -18.14 3.16 -12.29
N ASP A 333 -17.09 3.16 -11.48
CA ASP A 333 -15.71 2.86 -11.84
C ASP A 333 -14.99 2.25 -10.63
N ASP A 334 -13.76 1.81 -10.81
CA ASP A 334 -12.88 1.50 -9.69
C ASP A 334 -12.66 2.76 -8.84
N VAL A 335 -12.58 2.57 -7.52
CA VAL A 335 -12.41 3.67 -6.57
C VAL A 335 -11.22 3.33 -5.70
N ALA A 336 -10.18 4.17 -5.72
CA ALA A 336 -9.10 4.14 -4.74
C ALA A 336 -8.93 5.52 -4.12
N LEU A 337 -8.86 5.57 -2.79
CA LEU A 337 -8.61 6.80 -2.05
C LEU A 337 -7.74 6.60 -0.81
N ILE A 338 -7.00 7.66 -0.46
CA ILE A 338 -6.24 7.80 0.77
C ILE A 338 -6.62 9.14 1.40
N LEU A 339 -7.04 9.13 2.66
CA LEU A 339 -7.30 10.32 3.45
C LEU A 339 -6.32 10.40 4.62
N GLY A 340 -5.70 11.55 4.81
CA GLY A 340 -4.74 11.79 5.88
C GLY A 340 -5.01 13.09 6.63
N GLU A 341 -4.82 13.10 7.95
CA GLU A 341 -4.90 14.31 8.78
C GLU A 341 -3.83 14.33 9.85
N ARG A 342 -3.38 15.54 10.21
CA ARG A 342 -2.41 15.70 11.31
C ARG A 342 -3.10 15.53 12.65
N VAL A 343 -2.50 14.75 13.53
CA VAL A 343 -2.90 14.67 14.94
C VAL A 343 -2.32 15.87 15.66
N LEU A 344 -3.19 16.80 16.04
CA LEU A 344 -2.82 17.88 16.96
C LEU A 344 -2.86 17.30 18.37
N ARG A 345 -1.69 17.09 18.99
CA ARG A 345 -1.65 16.85 20.45
C ARG A 345 -2.24 18.08 21.13
N SER A 346 -3.38 17.93 21.78
CA SER A 346 -3.89 18.95 22.69
C SER A 346 -2.83 19.19 23.75
N GLN A 347 -2.37 20.43 23.89
CA GLN A 347 -1.59 20.81 25.06
C GLN A 347 -2.49 20.57 26.27
N SER A 348 -2.14 19.58 27.09
CA SER A 348 -2.69 19.46 28.43
C SER A 348 -2.32 20.75 29.15
N ASN A 349 -3.33 21.52 29.55
CA ASN A 349 -3.19 22.64 30.47
C ASN A 349 -2.41 22.18 31.70
N GLY A 350 -1.12 22.53 31.75
CA GLY A 350 -0.33 22.48 32.98
C GLY A 350 -0.59 23.77 33.76
N LEU A 351 -1.56 23.71 34.66
CA LEU A 351 -1.62 24.55 35.87
C LEU A 351 -0.64 23.99 36.91
#